data_AF-A0A4V2XIB9-F1
#
_entry.id   AF-A0A4V2XIB9-F1
#
_cell.length_a   1.000
_cell.length_b   1.000
_cell.length_c   1.000
_cell.angle_alpha   90.00
_cell.angle_beta   90.00
_cell.angle_gamma   90.00
#
_symmetry.space_group_name_H-M   'P 1'
#
loop_
_entity.id
_entity.type
_entity.pdbx_description
1 polymer ?
#
loop_
_entity_poly.entity_id
_entity_poly.type
_entity_poly.pdbx_seq_one_letter_code
_entity_poly.pdbx_strand_id
1 'polypeptide(L)'
;MSIGANGDYKHAAETASFTLYPKFAMNATGVTQTMQGGELTKITQKVIVSGQNLKGFDGEKWTQSTLTAAQLNTLQTQSDPRQFTFMIGTLPGTTASEPDDSGRTQFTAQARMGSVYSLLPQEAAAAIRDLIPQDTGCGLDLWADSKSRPTSIGLSAQAPGATFTGSMTFNAYR
;
A
#
# COMPACT_ATOMS: atom_id res chain seq x y z
N MET A 1 14.25 -7.35 -4.98
CA MET A 1 15.14 -6.26 -5.44
C MET A 1 15.97 -5.85 -4.24
N SER A 2 17.30 -5.94 -4.35
CA SER A 2 18.28 -5.81 -3.25
C SER A 2 18.66 -4.36 -2.98
N ILE A 3 18.76 -3.97 -1.71
CA ILE A 3 19.24 -2.66 -1.25
C ILE A 3 20.28 -2.87 -0.14
N GLY A 4 21.55 -2.55 -0.43
CA GLY A 4 22.67 -2.61 0.52
C GLY A 4 23.81 -3.50 0.03
N ALA A 5 25.06 -3.10 0.31
CA ALA A 5 26.23 -3.93 0.04
C ALA A 5 26.04 -5.30 0.73
N ASN A 6 26.14 -6.39 -0.02
CA ASN A 6 25.89 -7.80 0.36
C ASN A 6 24.48 -8.37 0.15
N GLY A 7 23.57 -7.67 -0.53
CA GLY A 7 22.27 -8.26 -0.91
C GLY A 7 21.20 -8.16 0.18
N ASP A 8 21.39 -7.27 1.14
CA ASP A 8 20.37 -6.89 2.13
C ASP A 8 19.10 -6.40 1.42
N TYR A 9 17.94 -6.65 2.04
CA TYR A 9 16.66 -6.15 1.56
C TYR A 9 15.60 -6.20 2.65
N LYS A 10 14.60 -5.33 2.53
CA LYS A 10 13.33 -5.47 3.23
C LYS A 10 12.22 -5.63 2.21
N HIS A 11 11.45 -6.70 2.33
CA HIS A 11 10.30 -6.97 1.48
C HIS A 11 9.06 -7.17 2.35
N ALA A 12 8.03 -6.37 2.12
CA ALA A 12 6.74 -6.51 2.77
C ALA A 12 5.69 -6.85 1.71
N ALA A 13 4.90 -7.89 1.97
CA ALA A 13 3.78 -8.31 1.15
C ALA A 13 2.53 -8.40 2.02
N GLU A 14 1.47 -7.70 1.64
CA GLU A 14 0.21 -7.70 2.36
C GLU A 14 -0.93 -8.10 1.43
N THR A 15 -1.79 -9.00 1.91
CA THR A 15 -3.04 -9.37 1.25
C THR A 15 -4.18 -9.06 2.20
N ALA A 16 -5.14 -8.25 1.75
CA ALA A 16 -6.30 -7.89 2.54
C ALA A 16 -7.61 -8.04 1.75
N SER A 17 -8.64 -8.53 2.43
CA SER A 17 -10.02 -8.60 1.94
C SER A 17 -10.90 -7.72 2.80
N PHE A 18 -11.72 -6.90 2.16
CA PHE A 18 -12.61 -5.94 2.82
C PHE A 18 -14.06 -6.21 2.42
N THR A 19 -14.95 -6.13 3.40
CA THR A 19 -16.40 -6.04 3.20
C THR A 19 -16.83 -4.68 3.71
N LEU A 20 -17.40 -3.83 2.86
CA LEU A 20 -17.86 -2.49 3.27
C LEU A 20 -19.33 -2.51 3.75
N TYR A 21 -20.16 -3.40 3.21
CA TYR A 21 -21.60 -3.50 3.47
C TYR A 21 -22.06 -4.97 3.55
N PRO A 22 -23.10 -5.35 4.36
CA PRO A 22 -23.88 -4.52 5.29
C PRO A 22 -23.17 -4.23 6.61
N LYS A 23 -22.07 -4.91 6.90
CA LYS A 23 -21.21 -4.66 8.06
C LYS A 23 -19.77 -4.63 7.62
N PHE A 24 -19.00 -3.68 8.14
CA PHE A 24 -17.58 -3.62 7.86
C PHE A 24 -16.85 -4.83 8.42
N ALA A 25 -16.09 -5.49 7.56
CA ALA A 25 -15.17 -6.53 7.95
C ALA A 25 -13.87 -6.42 7.16
N MET A 26 -12.76 -6.80 7.78
CA MET A 26 -11.45 -6.82 7.15
C MET A 26 -10.73 -8.09 7.59
N ASN A 27 -10.03 -8.74 6.67
CA ASN A 27 -9.07 -9.78 6.98
C ASN A 27 -7.80 -9.52 6.18
N ALA A 28 -6.73 -9.14 6.87
CA ALA A 28 -5.44 -8.81 6.30
C ALA A 28 -4.36 -9.76 6.84
N THR A 29 -3.47 -10.20 5.97
CA THR A 29 -2.25 -10.93 6.33
C THR A 29 -1.07 -10.22 5.69
N GLY A 30 -0.12 -9.81 6.52
CA GLY A 30 1.14 -9.21 6.11
C GLY A 30 2.30 -10.15 6.38
N VAL A 31 3.28 -10.18 5.49
CA VAL A 31 4.53 -10.89 5.66
C VAL A 31 5.65 -9.91 5.37
N THR A 32 6.49 -9.66 6.37
CA THR A 32 7.72 -8.88 6.21
C THR A 32 8.92 -9.81 6.29
N GLN A 33 9.83 -9.67 5.33
CA GLN A 33 11.12 -10.34 5.28
C GLN A 33 12.22 -9.30 5.31
N THR A 34 13.21 -9.49 6.17
CA THR A 34 14.39 -8.63 6.25
C THR A 34 15.63 -9.50 6.14
N MET A 35 16.41 -9.30 5.08
CA MET A 35 17.78 -9.81 4.95
C MET A 35 18.72 -8.70 5.41
N GLN A 36 19.49 -8.97 6.46
CA GLN A 36 20.50 -8.05 6.97
C GLN A 36 21.75 -8.81 7.38
N GLY A 37 22.90 -8.46 6.80
CA GLY A 37 24.18 -9.08 7.15
C GLY A 37 24.22 -10.60 6.90
N GLY A 38 23.44 -11.09 5.92
CA GLY A 38 23.32 -12.51 5.61
C GLY A 38 22.31 -13.30 6.44
N GLU A 39 21.62 -12.66 7.39
CA GLU A 39 20.55 -13.28 8.18
C GLU A 39 19.16 -12.86 7.66
N LEU A 40 18.30 -13.85 7.40
CA LEU A 40 16.93 -13.63 6.95
C LEU A 40 15.95 -13.80 8.12
N THR A 41 15.29 -12.72 8.49
CA THR A 41 14.16 -12.74 9.43
C THR A 41 12.83 -12.66 8.67
N LYS A 42 11.80 -13.36 9.17
CA LYS A 42 10.45 -13.35 8.59
C LYS A 42 9.41 -13.17 9.70
N ILE A 43 8.58 -12.14 9.59
CA ILE A 43 7.50 -11.85 10.52
C ILE A 43 6.17 -11.93 9.74
N THR A 44 5.20 -12.67 10.27
CA THR A 44 3.85 -12.75 9.71
C THR A 44 2.87 -12.09 10.65
N GLN A 45 2.18 -11.07 10.17
CA GLN A 45 1.17 -10.33 10.92
C GLN A 45 -0.22 -10.58 10.35
N LYS A 46 -1.24 -10.53 11.19
CA LYS A 46 -2.63 -10.66 10.75
C LYS A 46 -3.49 -9.63 11.44
N VAL A 47 -4.46 -9.08 10.72
CA VAL A 47 -5.48 -8.20 11.29
C VAL A 47 -6.84 -8.67 10.84
N ILE A 48 -7.75 -8.87 11.80
CA ILE A 48 -9.14 -9.23 11.55
C ILE A 48 -10.02 -8.16 12.20
N VAL A 49 -10.88 -7.53 11.42
CA VAL A 49 -11.91 -6.62 11.90
C VAL A 49 -13.29 -7.19 11.58
N SER A 50 -14.19 -7.18 12.56
CA SER A 50 -15.60 -7.55 12.37
C SER A 50 -16.47 -6.60 13.18
N GLY A 51 -17.14 -5.67 12.50
CA GLY A 51 -17.79 -4.54 13.16
C GLY A 51 -16.76 -3.71 13.94
N GLN A 52 -16.97 -3.56 15.25
CA GLN A 52 -16.05 -2.84 16.14
C GLN A 52 -14.93 -3.72 16.71
N ASN A 53 -15.00 -5.05 16.58
CA ASN A 53 -13.98 -5.92 17.15
C ASN A 53 -12.76 -5.96 16.24
N LEU A 54 -11.58 -5.69 16.80
CA LEU A 54 -10.29 -5.81 16.13
C LEU A 54 -9.47 -6.92 16.82
N LYS A 55 -8.90 -7.82 16.01
CA LYS A 55 -7.92 -8.81 16.46
C LYS A 55 -6.65 -8.64 15.64
N GLY A 56 -5.52 -8.48 16.33
CA GLY A 56 -4.20 -8.37 15.71
C GLY A 56 -3.32 -9.55 16.13
N PHE A 57 -2.57 -10.11 15.18
CA PHE A 57 -1.47 -11.04 15.43
C PHE A 57 -0.18 -10.34 15.04
N ASP A 58 0.75 -10.20 15.98
CA ASP A 58 2.02 -9.49 15.80
C ASP A 58 3.15 -10.37 15.27
N GLY A 59 2.92 -11.67 15.13
CA GLY A 59 3.94 -12.68 14.82
C GLY A 59 4.12 -13.71 15.93
N GLU A 60 3.71 -13.37 17.15
CA GLU A 60 3.88 -14.22 18.33
C GLU A 60 2.55 -14.48 19.05
N LYS A 61 1.73 -13.44 19.22
CA LYS A 61 0.49 -13.52 20.00
C LYS A 61 -0.67 -12.77 19.36
N TRP A 62 -1.86 -13.21 19.73
CA TRP A 62 -3.09 -12.49 19.40
C TRP A 62 -3.42 -11.46 20.47
N THR A 63 -3.73 -10.25 20.02
CA THR A 63 -4.34 -9.20 20.83
C THR A 63 -5.74 -8.91 20.31
N GLN A 64 -6.61 -8.43 21.19
CA GLN A 64 -7.96 -8.04 20.84
C GLN A 64 -8.28 -6.69 21.47
N SER A 65 -8.94 -5.83 20.71
CA SER A 65 -9.42 -4.53 21.16
C SER A 65 -10.75 -4.20 20.50
N THR A 66 -11.41 -3.18 21.02
CA THR A 66 -12.66 -2.65 20.46
C THR A 66 -12.38 -1.28 19.87
N LEU A 67 -12.66 -1.13 18.59
CA LEU A 67 -12.59 0.13 17.86
C LEU A 67 -13.69 1.06 18.36
N THR A 68 -13.33 2.31 18.62
CA THR A 68 -14.31 3.38 18.79
C THR A 68 -15.07 3.61 17.47
N ALA A 69 -16.25 4.24 17.55
CA ALA A 69 -17.01 4.59 16.35
C ALA A 69 -16.20 5.45 15.36
N ALA A 70 -15.38 6.38 15.86
CA ALA A 70 -14.51 7.22 15.03
C ALA A 70 -13.41 6.40 14.32
N GLN A 71 -12.79 5.46 15.03
CA GLN A 71 -11.78 4.56 14.44
C GLN A 71 -12.39 3.64 13.39
N LEU A 72 -13.58 3.08 13.64
CA LEU A 72 -14.29 2.25 12.68
C LEU A 72 -14.66 3.04 11.42
N ASN A 73 -15.20 4.25 11.57
CA ASN A 73 -15.53 5.11 10.43
C ASN A 73 -14.30 5.49 9.60
N THR A 74 -13.17 5.75 10.27
CA THR A 74 -11.89 6.04 9.61
C THR A 74 -11.42 4.84 8.78
N LEU A 75 -11.43 3.64 9.37
CA LEU A 75 -11.07 2.40 8.65
C LEU A 75 -11.99 2.16 7.46
N GLN A 76 -13.30 2.33 7.61
CA GLN A 76 -14.26 2.18 6.52
C GLN A 76 -13.96 3.14 5.36
N THR A 77 -13.70 4.41 5.68
CA THR A 77 -13.46 5.46 4.69
C THR A 77 -12.13 5.26 3.96
N GLN A 78 -11.07 4.91 4.69
CA GLN A 78 -9.73 4.72 4.13
C GLN A 78 -9.56 3.38 3.39
N SER A 79 -10.44 2.40 3.65
CA SER A 79 -10.40 1.10 2.97
C SER A 79 -11.02 1.13 1.56
N ASP A 80 -11.65 2.24 1.14
CA ASP A 80 -12.20 2.36 -0.20
C ASP A 80 -11.10 2.68 -1.22
N PRO A 81 -10.69 1.71 -2.06
CA PRO A 81 -9.55 1.90 -2.94
C PRO A 81 -9.84 2.89 -4.07
N ARG A 82 -11.11 3.26 -4.33
CA ARG A 82 -11.45 4.27 -5.35
C ARG A 82 -10.80 5.62 -5.06
N GLN A 83 -10.50 5.91 -3.79
CA GLN A 83 -9.78 7.12 -3.41
C GLN A 83 -8.41 7.24 -4.09
N PHE A 84 -7.72 6.11 -4.37
CA PHE A 84 -6.44 6.14 -5.08
C PHE A 84 -6.58 6.68 -6.51
N THR A 85 -7.63 6.27 -7.24
CA THR A 85 -7.88 6.76 -8.60
C THR A 85 -8.09 8.27 -8.60
N PHE A 86 -8.90 8.79 -7.67
CA PHE A 86 -9.13 10.24 -7.55
C PHE A 86 -7.86 10.98 -7.14
N MET A 87 -7.12 10.46 -6.16
CA MET A 87 -5.89 11.09 -5.67
C MET A 87 -4.83 11.15 -6.75
N ILE A 88 -4.51 10.04 -7.42
CA ILE A 88 -3.48 9.99 -8.47
C ILE A 88 -3.95 10.74 -9.72
N GLY A 89 -5.22 10.59 -10.11
CA GLY A 89 -5.83 11.29 -11.25
C GLY A 89 -5.82 12.82 -11.13
N THR A 90 -5.68 13.37 -9.91
CA THR A 90 -5.67 14.82 -9.65
C THR A 90 -4.29 15.39 -9.34
N LEU A 91 -3.23 14.57 -9.36
CA LEU A 91 -1.88 15.08 -9.17
C LEU A 91 -1.48 15.98 -10.36
N PRO A 92 -0.74 17.08 -10.10
CA PRO A 92 -0.18 17.88 -11.18
C PRO A 92 0.73 17.04 -12.08
N GLY A 93 0.52 17.14 -13.39
CA GLY A 93 1.31 16.40 -14.38
C GLY A 93 0.86 14.95 -14.60
N THR A 94 -0.27 14.53 -14.02
CA THR A 94 -0.87 13.24 -14.36
C THR A 94 -1.31 13.22 -15.82
N THR A 95 -1.01 12.12 -16.51
CA THR A 95 -1.55 11.81 -17.83
C THR A 95 -2.49 10.61 -17.72
N ALA A 96 -3.55 10.61 -18.53
CA ALA A 96 -4.48 9.49 -18.65
C ALA A 96 -4.45 8.95 -20.07
N SER A 97 -4.40 7.63 -20.23
CA SER A 97 -4.53 6.97 -21.52
C SER A 97 -5.99 6.98 -22.00
N GLU A 98 -6.20 6.69 -23.28
CA GLU A 98 -7.48 6.16 -23.72
C GLU A 98 -7.77 4.80 -23.04
N PRO A 99 -9.04 4.40 -22.88
CA PRO A 99 -9.38 3.06 -22.39
C PRO A 99 -8.84 1.95 -23.30
N ASP A 100 -8.33 0.87 -22.71
CA ASP A 100 -7.95 -0.36 -23.42
C ASP A 100 -9.18 -1.18 -23.89
N ASP A 101 -8.94 -2.31 -24.56
CA ASP A 101 -10.00 -3.21 -25.05
C ASP A 101 -10.89 -3.79 -23.91
N SER A 102 -10.40 -3.76 -22.66
CA SER A 102 -11.15 -4.15 -21.46
C SER A 102 -11.82 -2.96 -20.75
N GLY A 103 -11.75 -1.76 -21.35
CA GLY A 103 -12.28 -0.52 -20.81
C GLY A 103 -11.48 0.05 -19.64
N ARG A 104 -10.19 -0.32 -19.49
CA ARG A 104 -9.32 0.18 -18.42
C ARG A 104 -8.52 1.38 -18.87
N THR A 105 -8.40 2.38 -18.00
CA THR A 105 -7.59 3.58 -18.22
C THR A 105 -6.34 3.53 -17.36
N GLN A 106 -5.19 3.84 -17.96
CA GLN A 106 -3.93 4.03 -17.27
C GLN A 106 -3.74 5.50 -16.90
N PHE A 107 -3.36 5.75 -15.65
CA PHE A 107 -2.97 7.05 -15.12
C PHE A 107 -1.50 7.00 -14.74
N THR A 108 -0.66 7.84 -15.35
CA THR A 108 0.74 7.95 -14.97
C THR A 108 1.04 9.34 -14.43
N ALA A 109 1.79 9.41 -13.34
CA ALA A 109 2.16 10.68 -12.72
C ALA A 109 3.59 10.61 -12.16
N GLN A 110 4.23 11.76 -12.04
CA GLN A 110 5.50 11.91 -11.35
C GLN A 110 5.28 12.74 -10.08
N ALA A 111 5.45 12.13 -8.92
CA ALA A 111 5.39 12.80 -7.63
C ALA A 111 6.79 12.91 -7.01
N ARG A 112 6.89 13.61 -5.87
CA ARG A 112 8.05 13.52 -4.98
C ARG A 112 7.75 12.51 -3.87
N MET A 113 8.78 11.80 -3.41
CA MET A 113 8.63 10.83 -2.32
C MET A 113 8.05 11.44 -1.04
N GLY A 114 8.27 12.74 -0.78
CA GLY A 114 7.64 13.49 0.30
C GLY A 114 6.12 13.35 0.35
N SER A 115 5.46 13.42 -0.80
CA SER A 115 4.00 13.24 -0.93
C SER A 115 3.57 11.77 -0.86
N VAL A 116 4.46 10.85 -1.25
CA VAL A 116 4.19 9.41 -1.19
C VAL A 116 4.28 8.89 0.25
N TYR A 117 5.16 9.45 1.08
CA TYR A 117 5.31 9.02 2.47
C TYR A 117 4.05 9.19 3.32
N SER A 118 3.21 10.19 3.03
CA SER A 118 1.93 10.34 3.74
C SER A 118 0.90 9.25 3.39
N LEU A 119 1.15 8.48 2.33
CA LEU A 119 0.29 7.39 1.88
C LEU A 119 0.77 6.03 2.38
N LEU A 120 1.97 5.96 2.95
CA LEU A 120 2.56 4.74 3.47
C LEU A 120 2.35 4.66 5.00
N PRO A 121 2.32 3.44 5.57
CA PRO A 121 2.39 3.26 7.01
C PRO A 121 3.60 3.99 7.59
N GLN A 122 3.43 4.64 8.76
CA GLN A 122 4.44 5.52 9.34
C GLN A 122 5.81 4.85 9.48
N GLU A 123 5.86 3.59 9.95
CA GLU A 123 7.11 2.85 10.11
C GLU A 123 7.79 2.53 8.77
N ALA A 124 7.00 2.18 7.75
CA ALA A 124 7.51 1.95 6.40
C ALA A 124 8.05 3.26 5.80
N ALA A 125 7.30 4.36 5.95
CA ALA A 125 7.73 5.67 5.51
C ALA A 125 9.03 6.12 6.18
N ALA A 126 9.18 5.91 7.50
CA ALA A 126 10.39 6.22 8.24
C ALA A 126 11.60 5.43 7.71
N ALA A 127 11.47 4.11 7.58
CA ALA A 127 12.56 3.26 7.09
C ALA A 127 12.98 3.60 5.64
N ILE A 128 12.02 3.97 4.77
CA ILE A 128 12.33 4.36 3.39
C ILE A 128 12.98 5.75 3.34
N ARG A 129 12.58 6.69 4.21
CA ARG A 129 13.16 8.06 4.26
C ARG A 129 14.65 8.07 4.55
N ASP A 130 15.14 7.11 5.32
CA ASP A 130 16.57 7.00 5.64
C ASP A 130 17.43 6.69 4.40
N LEU A 131 16.82 6.09 3.37
CA LEU A 131 17.51 5.62 2.16
C LEU A 131 17.14 6.43 0.90
N ILE A 132 15.92 6.97 0.86
CA ILE A 132 15.39 7.70 -0.28
C ILE A 132 14.99 9.09 0.22
N PRO A 133 15.67 10.16 -0.22
CA PRO A 133 15.32 11.53 0.15
C PRO A 133 13.92 11.93 -0.30
N GLN A 134 13.26 12.81 0.46
CA GLN A 134 11.89 13.28 0.19
C GLN A 134 11.71 14.01 -1.16
N ASP A 135 12.77 14.61 -1.69
CA ASP A 135 12.80 15.30 -2.98
C ASP A 135 13.01 14.35 -4.17
N THR A 136 13.32 13.07 -3.91
CA THR A 136 13.44 12.03 -4.95
C THR A 136 12.14 11.89 -5.73
N GLY A 137 12.25 11.85 -7.06
CA GLY A 137 11.12 11.57 -7.94
C GLY A 137 10.58 10.15 -7.71
N CYS A 138 9.25 10.04 -7.61
CA CYS A 138 8.53 8.78 -7.55
C CYS A 138 7.55 8.69 -8.71
N GLY A 139 7.72 7.68 -9.56
CA GLY A 139 6.78 7.35 -10.61
C GLY A 139 5.57 6.62 -10.03
N LEU A 140 4.38 7.07 -10.42
CA LEU A 140 3.09 6.49 -10.08
C LEU A 140 2.45 5.96 -11.36
N ASP A 141 2.00 4.71 -11.32
CA ASP A 141 1.29 4.06 -12.41
C ASP A 141 0.02 3.39 -11.87
N LEU A 142 -1.15 3.92 -12.18
CA LEU A 142 -2.43 3.39 -11.72
C LEU A 142 -3.25 2.94 -12.93
N TRP A 143 -3.72 1.69 -12.89
CA TRP A 143 -4.74 1.20 -13.82
C TRP A 143 -6.08 1.20 -13.12
N ALA A 144 -7.13 1.69 -13.77
CA ALA A 144 -8.50 1.63 -13.27
C ALA A 144 -9.46 1.09 -14.31
N ASP A 145 -10.52 0.41 -13.88
CA ASP A 145 -11.59 -0.06 -14.74
C ASP A 145 -12.57 1.05 -15.16
N SER A 146 -13.56 0.71 -15.99
CA SER A 146 -14.57 1.64 -16.49
C SER A 146 -15.47 2.28 -15.42
N LYS A 147 -15.37 1.84 -14.16
CA LYS A 147 -16.04 2.43 -12.99
C LYS A 147 -15.07 3.20 -12.08
N SER A 148 -13.89 3.53 -12.59
CA SER A 148 -12.80 4.21 -11.86
C SER A 148 -12.29 3.42 -10.66
N ARG A 149 -12.52 2.10 -10.60
CA ARG A 149 -11.97 1.25 -9.53
C ARG A 149 -10.56 0.83 -9.91
N PRO A 150 -9.54 1.06 -9.07
CA PRO A 150 -8.18 0.68 -9.44
C PRO A 150 -8.10 -0.84 -9.61
N THR A 151 -7.31 -1.32 -10.55
CA THR A 151 -6.95 -2.73 -10.72
C THR A 151 -5.52 -2.97 -10.27
N SER A 152 -4.64 -1.99 -10.47
CA SER A 152 -3.27 -2.01 -9.98
C SER A 152 -2.73 -0.61 -9.74
N ILE A 153 -1.80 -0.49 -8.81
CA ILE A 153 -1.01 0.72 -8.55
C ILE A 153 0.45 0.30 -8.45
N GLY A 154 1.32 0.95 -9.21
CA GLY A 154 2.77 0.85 -9.15
C GLY A 154 3.38 2.14 -8.60
N LEU A 155 4.43 1.98 -7.79
CA LEU A 155 5.23 3.03 -7.19
C LEU A 155 6.69 2.70 -7.47
N SER A 156 7.47 3.66 -7.97
CA SER A 156 8.91 3.45 -8.15
C SER A 156 9.70 4.72 -7.90
N ALA A 157 10.76 4.62 -7.09
CA ALA A 157 11.69 5.71 -6.84
C ALA A 157 13.11 5.17 -6.75
N GLN A 158 14.09 5.96 -7.19
CA GLN A 158 15.50 5.58 -7.17
C GLN A 158 16.35 6.73 -6.64
N ALA A 159 17.21 6.42 -5.68
CA ALA A 159 18.20 7.31 -5.11
C ALA A 159 19.59 6.62 -5.16
N PRO A 160 20.70 7.34 -4.94
CA PRO A 160 22.02 6.72 -4.87
C PRO A 160 22.06 5.60 -3.83
N GLY A 161 22.29 4.36 -4.28
CA GLY A 161 22.39 3.19 -3.41
C GLY A 161 21.07 2.55 -2.96
N ALA A 162 19.90 3.06 -3.39
CA ALA A 162 18.60 2.51 -3.01
C ALA A 162 17.54 2.62 -4.11
N THR A 163 16.71 1.59 -4.22
CA THR A 163 15.54 1.57 -5.10
C THR A 163 14.31 1.19 -4.29
N PHE A 164 13.25 1.98 -4.36
CA PHE A 164 11.95 1.64 -3.80
C PHE A 164 11.02 1.25 -4.94
N THR A 165 10.41 0.08 -4.81
CA THR A 165 9.32 -0.38 -5.68
C THR A 165 8.18 -0.86 -4.83
N GLY A 166 6.98 -0.34 -5.06
CA GLY A 166 5.75 -0.79 -4.43
C GLY A 166 4.73 -1.16 -5.50
N SER A 167 3.92 -2.18 -5.23
CA SER A 167 2.78 -2.51 -6.07
C SER A 167 1.60 -2.93 -5.22
N MET A 168 0.40 -2.48 -5.61
CA MET A 168 -0.86 -2.94 -5.06
C MET A 168 -1.72 -3.46 -6.22
N THR A 169 -2.40 -4.58 -6.01
CA THR A 169 -3.36 -5.13 -6.98
C THR A 169 -4.71 -5.28 -6.31
N PHE A 170 -5.75 -4.86 -7.00
CA PHE A 170 -7.12 -4.88 -6.49
C PHE A 170 -7.96 -5.80 -7.35
N ASN A 171 -8.59 -6.77 -6.71
CA ASN A 171 -9.38 -7.80 -7.37
C ASN A 171 -10.70 -7.99 -6.62
N ALA A 172 -11.69 -8.58 -7.30
CA ALA A 172 -12.93 -9.03 -6.70
C ALA A 172 -13.74 -7.94 -5.98
N TYR A 173 -13.94 -6.79 -6.63
CA TYR A 173 -14.94 -5.80 -6.23
C TYR A 173 -16.34 -6.44 -6.23
N ARG A 174 -16.95 -6.58 -5.05
CA ARG A 174 -18.31 -7.09 -4.86
C ARG A 174 -19.24 -6.00 -4.38
#